data_AF-A0A7W0K524-F1
#
_entry.id   AF-A0A7W0K524-F1
#
_cell.length_a   1.000
_cell.length_b   1.000
_cell.length_c   1.000
_cell.angle_alpha   90.00
_cell.angle_beta   90.00
_cell.angle_gamma   90.00
#
_symmetry.space_group_name_H-M   'P 1'
#
loop_
_entity.id
_entity.type
_entity.pdbx_description
1 polymer ?
#
loop_
_entity_poly.entity_id
_entity_poly.type
_entity_poly.pdbx_seq_one_letter_code
_entity_poly.pdbx_strand_id
1 'polypeptide(L)'
;MLVGASAEAEVGTRVAIGSDHAGLELKAHLAEHLRQQGHHVHDLGTHTADSVDYPDYGVRVARAVVNGDAEVGICVCGTGIGIGIAANKVAGIRAAIVHDVTSAEMARRHNDANVVCVGARLLGPQVASDTVDAFLATSFEGGRHQRRIDEITSLDDGDQASSPGAFDEATVFDDTEVFDVIAREVERQNTTLQLIASENFTSPAVMAAQGSVLTNKYSEGYPGKRYYGGNAVVDEAENLARDRVKALFGAEHANVQPHSGANANMAVYLGLLEPGDTVLGMRLDQGGHLTHGSPVNFSGRLYHFVSYGVTESDERLDYDQIRDLARQERPKAIIAGATAYPRIIDPEILRMICDEVGALLIFDAAHIAGLVAGGVHPNPVPFADVVTFTTHKTLRGPRSGCILSTEAHAKAIDKAVFPGLQGGPLMHVIAAKAVAFREASQPSFRAYAAQIVANAQALARALAEQGFRLVSGGTDNHLMLVDLRPFDADLTGKQAQETLDRAGITLNKNQIPGDPRSPFVTSGLRIGTAAVTTAGMGEAEMAEVALLIGHALRRRGESGALDEVRDAVATLCSKFTPYPHLTQR
;
A
#
# COMPACT_ATOMS: atom_id res chain seq x y z
N MET A 1 -58.45 52.09 -0.03
CA MET A 1 -57.98 52.32 -1.41
C MET A 1 -56.47 52.22 -1.42
N LEU A 2 -55.92 51.64 -2.51
CA LEU A 2 -54.52 51.19 -2.72
C LEU A 2 -54.29 49.79 -2.12
N VAL A 3 -53.77 48.78 -2.83
CA VAL A 3 -52.93 48.74 -4.04
C VAL A 3 -53.34 47.54 -4.91
N GLY A 4 -53.27 47.69 -6.24
CA GLY A 4 -53.65 46.69 -7.23
C GLY A 4 -52.76 45.44 -7.23
N ALA A 5 -53.39 44.30 -7.49
CA ALA A 5 -52.73 43.05 -7.81
C ALA A 5 -52.09 43.18 -9.20
N SER A 6 -50.77 43.07 -9.25
CA SER A 6 -50.01 42.85 -10.47
C SER A 6 -50.44 41.51 -11.08
N ALA A 7 -50.87 41.52 -12.34
CA ALA A 7 -50.96 40.32 -13.14
C ALA A 7 -49.54 39.76 -13.30
N GLU A 8 -49.27 38.63 -12.65
CA GLU A 8 -48.09 37.82 -12.97
C GLU A 8 -48.21 37.40 -14.44
N ALA A 9 -47.23 37.76 -15.26
CA ALA A 9 -47.11 37.22 -16.59
C ALA A 9 -46.90 35.71 -16.46
N GLU A 10 -47.82 34.89 -16.96
CA GLU A 10 -47.63 33.44 -17.07
C GLU A 10 -46.32 33.19 -17.82
N VAL A 11 -45.31 32.71 -17.10
CA VAL A 11 -44.04 32.29 -17.70
C VAL A 11 -44.33 30.98 -18.44
N GLY A 12 -44.27 31.02 -19.77
CA GLY A 12 -44.52 29.81 -20.57
C GLY A 12 -43.53 28.69 -20.24
N THR A 13 -44.02 27.44 -20.24
CA THR A 13 -43.22 26.23 -19.94
C THR A 13 -41.95 26.13 -20.79
N ARG A 14 -40.84 25.70 -20.18
CA ARG A 14 -39.61 25.35 -20.91
C ARG A 14 -39.76 23.97 -21.55
N VAL A 15 -39.75 23.91 -22.88
CA VAL A 15 -39.98 22.67 -23.65
C VAL A 15 -38.74 22.32 -24.46
N ALA A 16 -38.19 21.11 -24.25
CA ALA A 16 -37.18 20.54 -25.13
C ALA A 16 -37.86 19.76 -26.26
N ILE A 17 -37.58 20.06 -27.52
CA ILE A 17 -38.16 19.34 -28.66
C ILE A 17 -37.06 18.78 -29.57
N GLY A 18 -37.21 17.54 -30.04
CA GLY A 18 -36.21 16.91 -30.89
C GLY A 18 -36.79 15.89 -31.87
N SER A 19 -36.14 15.75 -33.03
CA SER A 19 -36.52 14.77 -34.03
C SER A 19 -35.34 14.24 -34.83
N ASP A 20 -35.50 13.04 -35.38
CA ASP A 20 -34.75 12.60 -36.55
C ASP A 20 -35.27 13.27 -37.83
N HIS A 21 -34.68 12.89 -38.96
CA HIS A 21 -35.05 13.40 -40.28
C HIS A 21 -36.50 13.09 -40.65
N ALA A 22 -37.05 11.96 -40.21
CA ALA A 22 -38.43 11.57 -40.49
C ALA A 22 -39.45 12.44 -39.74
N GLY A 23 -39.06 13.04 -38.60
CA GLY A 23 -39.89 13.95 -37.83
C GLY A 23 -39.69 15.44 -38.12
N LEU A 24 -38.77 15.82 -39.02
CA LEU A 24 -38.32 17.19 -39.21
C LEU A 24 -39.46 18.21 -39.42
N GLU A 25 -40.36 17.95 -40.36
CA GLU A 25 -41.46 18.87 -40.70
C GLU A 25 -42.46 19.03 -39.55
N LEU A 26 -42.84 17.91 -38.92
CA LEU A 26 -43.78 17.94 -37.80
C LEU A 26 -43.15 18.59 -36.56
N LYS A 27 -41.86 18.36 -36.30
CA LYS A 27 -41.11 19.03 -35.24
C LYS A 27 -41.09 20.56 -35.45
N ALA A 28 -40.83 21.01 -36.67
CA ALA A 28 -40.84 22.44 -37.00
C ALA A 28 -42.22 23.06 -36.79
N HIS A 29 -43.29 22.38 -37.21
CA HIS A 29 -44.67 22.81 -36.97
C HIS A 29 -44.99 22.93 -35.47
N LEU A 30 -44.67 21.91 -34.68
CA LEU A 30 -44.90 21.92 -33.23
C LEU A 30 -44.07 22.99 -32.52
N ALA A 31 -42.81 23.18 -32.92
CA ALA A 31 -41.95 24.22 -32.35
C ALA A 31 -42.48 25.63 -32.63
N GLU A 32 -43.02 25.88 -33.83
CA GLU A 32 -43.68 27.13 -34.19
C GLU A 32 -44.95 27.34 -33.35
N HIS A 33 -45.83 26.34 -33.29
CA HIS A 33 -47.08 26.36 -32.53
C HIS A 33 -46.85 26.68 -31.05
N LEU A 34 -45.91 25.99 -30.41
CA LEU A 34 -45.55 26.21 -29.00
C LEU A 34 -45.02 27.61 -28.73
N ARG A 35 -44.20 28.16 -29.65
CA ARG A 35 -43.71 29.54 -29.54
C ARG A 35 -44.85 30.56 -29.67
N GLN A 36 -45.83 30.31 -30.55
CA GLN A 36 -47.01 31.17 -30.69
C GLN A 36 -47.89 31.16 -29.43
N GLN A 37 -47.90 30.06 -28.68
CA GLN A 37 -48.55 29.94 -27.38
C GLN A 37 -47.74 30.50 -26.21
N GLY A 38 -46.53 31.03 -26.46
CA GLY A 38 -45.70 31.68 -25.45
C GLY A 38 -44.74 30.75 -24.70
N HIS A 39 -44.58 29.49 -25.10
CA HIS A 39 -43.62 28.56 -24.50
C HIS A 39 -42.17 28.83 -24.93
N HIS A 40 -41.21 28.49 -24.05
CA HIS A 40 -39.78 28.56 -24.36
C HIS A 40 -39.30 27.26 -25.00
N VAL A 41 -39.13 27.26 -26.32
CA VAL A 41 -38.78 26.04 -27.09
C VAL A 41 -37.27 25.92 -27.32
N HIS A 42 -36.66 24.88 -26.73
CA HIS A 42 -35.29 24.45 -27.00
C HIS A 42 -35.30 23.30 -28.03
N ASP A 43 -35.01 23.63 -29.29
CA ASP A 43 -34.96 22.65 -30.38
C ASP A 43 -33.59 21.94 -30.41
N LEU A 44 -33.59 20.66 -30.09
CA LEU A 44 -32.45 19.75 -30.02
C LEU A 44 -32.40 18.76 -31.19
N GLY A 45 -33.34 18.85 -32.14
CA GLY A 45 -33.52 17.95 -33.27
C GLY A 45 -32.58 18.19 -34.46
N THR A 46 -32.72 17.41 -35.52
CA THR A 46 -32.08 17.75 -36.80
C THR A 46 -32.73 18.97 -37.44
N HIS A 47 -31.96 19.70 -38.27
CA HIS A 47 -32.43 20.83 -39.08
C HIS A 47 -32.31 20.57 -40.59
N THR A 48 -31.91 19.36 -40.99
CA THR A 48 -31.78 18.96 -42.39
C THR A 48 -32.58 17.68 -42.66
N ALA A 49 -32.93 17.46 -43.92
CA ALA A 49 -33.62 16.26 -44.37
C ALA A 49 -32.67 15.05 -44.53
N ASP A 50 -31.39 15.21 -44.21
CA ASP A 50 -30.40 14.14 -44.32
C ASP A 50 -30.68 13.03 -43.31
N SER A 51 -30.45 11.79 -43.70
CA SER A 51 -30.69 10.64 -42.84
C SER A 51 -29.82 10.71 -41.58
N VAL A 52 -30.46 10.65 -40.42
CA VAL A 52 -29.86 10.64 -39.08
C VAL A 52 -30.61 9.68 -38.17
N ASP A 53 -29.96 9.19 -37.12
CA ASP A 53 -30.51 8.20 -36.20
C ASP A 53 -31.28 8.82 -35.03
N TYR A 54 -32.50 8.35 -34.79
CA TYR A 54 -33.38 8.87 -33.74
C TYR A 54 -32.87 8.72 -32.29
N PRO A 55 -32.03 7.72 -31.89
CA PRO A 55 -31.63 7.58 -30.49
C PRO A 55 -30.91 8.80 -29.94
N ASP A 56 -30.05 9.42 -30.75
CA ASP A 56 -29.27 10.60 -30.36
C ASP A 56 -30.18 11.76 -29.95
N TYR A 57 -31.24 12.00 -30.72
CA TYR A 57 -32.17 13.09 -30.47
C TYR A 57 -33.10 12.80 -29.30
N GLY A 58 -33.57 11.56 -29.16
CA GLY A 58 -34.36 11.12 -28.00
C GLY A 58 -33.59 11.30 -26.69
N VAL A 59 -32.31 10.91 -26.65
CA VAL A 59 -31.44 11.05 -25.47
C VAL A 59 -31.14 12.52 -25.15
N ARG A 60 -30.97 13.39 -26.16
CA ARG A 60 -30.75 14.83 -25.93
C ARG A 60 -31.95 15.49 -25.26
N VAL A 61 -33.16 15.24 -25.77
CA VAL A 61 -34.41 15.75 -25.18
C VAL A 61 -34.58 15.22 -23.76
N ALA A 62 -34.40 13.92 -23.55
CA ALA A 62 -34.45 13.28 -22.24
C ALA A 62 -33.48 13.91 -21.23
N ARG A 63 -32.21 14.10 -21.60
CA ARG A 63 -31.21 14.73 -20.73
C ARG A 63 -31.55 16.18 -20.39
N ALA A 64 -32.07 16.95 -21.35
CA ALA A 64 -32.49 18.32 -21.09
C ALA A 64 -33.61 18.40 -20.04
N VAL A 65 -34.53 17.42 -20.02
CA VAL A 65 -35.57 17.33 -18.99
C VAL A 65 -34.99 16.93 -17.63
N VAL A 66 -34.16 15.89 -17.57
CA VAL A 66 -33.56 15.42 -16.30
C VAL A 66 -32.62 16.47 -15.68
N ASN A 67 -31.88 17.19 -16.51
CA ASN A 67 -30.95 18.24 -16.05
C ASN A 67 -31.67 19.53 -15.62
N GLY A 68 -32.98 19.64 -15.85
CA GLY A 68 -33.77 20.84 -15.53
C GLY A 68 -33.69 21.97 -16.56
N ASP A 69 -33.00 21.75 -17.69
CA ASP A 69 -32.93 22.69 -18.82
C ASP A 69 -34.31 22.91 -19.45
N ALA A 70 -35.15 21.87 -19.44
CA ALA A 70 -36.57 21.91 -19.81
C ALA A 70 -37.43 21.24 -18.73
N GLU A 71 -38.69 21.67 -18.62
CA GLU A 71 -39.67 21.08 -17.71
C GLU A 71 -40.30 19.81 -18.31
N VAL A 72 -40.42 19.78 -19.64
CA VAL A 72 -41.01 18.68 -20.41
C VAL A 72 -40.33 18.51 -21.76
N GLY A 73 -40.37 17.28 -22.27
CA GLY A 73 -39.78 16.93 -23.57
C GLY A 73 -40.82 16.54 -24.63
N ILE A 74 -40.54 16.84 -25.88
CA ILE A 74 -41.30 16.40 -27.05
C ILE A 74 -40.35 15.72 -28.02
N CYS A 75 -40.57 14.43 -28.27
CA CYS A 75 -39.80 13.64 -29.23
C CYS A 75 -40.65 13.35 -30.46
N VAL A 76 -40.09 13.58 -31.65
CA VAL A 76 -40.78 13.29 -32.92
C VAL A 76 -39.91 12.37 -33.77
N CYS A 77 -40.46 11.24 -34.21
CA CYS A 77 -39.84 10.44 -35.28
C CYS A 77 -40.91 9.84 -36.18
N GLY A 78 -40.53 8.97 -37.12
CA GLY A 78 -41.49 8.36 -38.05
C GLY A 78 -42.75 7.80 -37.38
N THR A 79 -42.61 7.03 -36.30
CA THR A 79 -43.74 6.45 -35.54
C THR A 79 -43.82 6.90 -34.09
N GLY A 80 -42.82 7.64 -33.59
CA GLY A 80 -42.65 7.95 -32.17
C GLY A 80 -42.07 6.80 -31.34
N ILE A 81 -42.11 5.56 -31.84
CA ILE A 81 -41.77 4.35 -31.07
C ILE A 81 -40.28 4.30 -30.71
N GLY A 82 -39.41 4.34 -31.72
CA GLY A 82 -37.97 4.18 -31.50
C GLY A 82 -37.39 5.29 -30.63
N ILE A 83 -37.77 6.54 -30.91
CA ILE A 83 -37.28 7.70 -30.16
C ILE A 83 -37.77 7.71 -28.71
N GLY A 84 -39.01 7.23 -28.47
CA GLY A 84 -39.53 7.04 -27.12
C GLY A 84 -38.82 5.93 -26.35
N ILE A 85 -38.48 4.81 -27.00
CA ILE A 85 -37.66 3.76 -26.39
C ILE A 85 -36.29 4.30 -25.98
N ALA A 86 -35.65 5.09 -26.85
CA ALA A 86 -34.34 5.69 -26.58
C ALA A 86 -34.39 6.71 -25.44
N ALA A 87 -35.41 7.58 -25.41
CA ALA A 87 -35.60 8.55 -24.33
C ALA A 87 -35.77 7.87 -22.96
N ASN A 88 -36.54 6.77 -22.88
CA ASN A 88 -36.71 5.96 -21.67
C ASN A 88 -35.45 5.20 -21.22
N LYS A 89 -34.31 5.29 -21.93
CA LYS A 89 -33.02 4.77 -21.44
C LYS A 89 -32.28 5.74 -20.54
N VAL A 90 -32.78 6.97 -20.38
CA VAL A 90 -32.27 7.94 -19.44
C VAL A 90 -33.07 7.83 -18.14
N ALA A 91 -32.40 7.52 -17.04
CA ALA A 91 -33.03 7.43 -15.72
C ALA A 91 -33.80 8.72 -15.38
N GLY A 92 -34.98 8.59 -14.80
CA GLY A 92 -35.89 9.69 -14.49
C GLY A 92 -36.82 10.09 -15.64
N ILE A 93 -36.71 9.48 -16.83
CA ILE A 93 -37.60 9.74 -17.95
C ILE A 93 -38.75 8.74 -18.01
N ARG A 94 -39.96 9.30 -18.18
CA ARG A 94 -41.19 8.57 -18.48
C ARG A 94 -41.71 9.10 -19.81
N ALA A 95 -41.14 8.61 -20.90
CA ALA A 95 -41.53 9.00 -22.25
C ALA A 95 -42.70 8.15 -22.75
N ALA A 96 -43.82 8.79 -23.07
CA ALA A 96 -45.04 8.14 -23.53
C ALA A 96 -45.29 8.42 -25.01
N ILE A 97 -45.54 7.37 -25.80
CA ILE A 97 -46.00 7.50 -27.18
C ILE A 97 -47.49 7.73 -27.18
N VAL A 98 -47.95 8.75 -27.90
CA VAL A 98 -49.35 9.18 -27.92
C VAL A 98 -49.85 9.29 -29.35
N HIS A 99 -51.15 9.09 -29.52
CA HIS A 99 -51.81 9.07 -30.84
C HIS A 99 -53.03 9.99 -30.92
N ASP A 100 -53.45 10.59 -29.81
CA ASP A 100 -54.60 11.49 -29.71
C ASP A 100 -54.57 12.26 -28.39
N VAL A 101 -55.47 13.23 -28.25
CA VAL A 101 -55.68 14.02 -27.02
C VAL A 101 -55.86 13.13 -25.79
N THR A 102 -56.66 12.07 -25.89
CA THR A 102 -56.97 11.18 -24.76
C THR A 102 -55.70 10.49 -24.23
N SER A 103 -54.88 9.93 -25.12
CA SER A 103 -53.63 9.25 -24.75
C SER A 103 -52.59 10.23 -24.19
N ALA A 104 -52.55 11.47 -24.69
CA ALA A 104 -51.72 12.54 -24.11
C ALA A 104 -52.15 12.92 -22.69
N GLU A 105 -53.45 13.13 -22.45
CA GLU A 105 -53.96 13.39 -21.12
C GLU A 105 -53.66 12.23 -20.16
N MET A 106 -53.89 10.98 -20.59
CA MET A 106 -53.64 9.80 -19.74
C MET A 106 -52.15 9.60 -19.45
N ALA A 107 -51.28 9.88 -20.43
CA ALA A 107 -49.83 9.84 -20.24
C ALA A 107 -49.40 10.77 -19.11
N ARG A 108 -49.92 12.00 -19.08
CA ARG A 108 -49.58 12.98 -18.05
C ARG A 108 -50.32 12.73 -16.73
N ARG A 109 -51.64 12.60 -16.77
CA ARG A 109 -52.52 12.48 -15.59
C ARG A 109 -52.24 11.24 -14.76
N HIS A 110 -52.05 10.09 -15.40
CA HIS A 110 -51.93 8.80 -14.69
C HIS A 110 -50.49 8.29 -14.56
N ASN A 111 -49.59 8.69 -15.46
CA ASN A 111 -48.24 8.14 -15.54
C ASN A 111 -47.15 9.18 -15.30
N ASP A 112 -47.53 10.42 -14.98
CA ASP A 112 -46.61 11.55 -14.81
C ASP A 112 -45.52 11.58 -15.90
N ALA A 113 -45.93 11.31 -17.14
CA ALA A 113 -44.99 11.34 -18.26
C ALA A 113 -44.41 12.76 -18.35
N ASN A 114 -43.08 12.85 -18.43
CA ASN A 114 -42.34 14.09 -18.56
C ASN A 114 -41.77 14.28 -19.98
N VAL A 115 -41.96 13.28 -20.84
CA VAL A 115 -41.68 13.36 -22.28
C VAL A 115 -42.84 12.76 -23.06
N VAL A 116 -43.27 13.43 -24.13
CA VAL A 116 -44.28 12.92 -25.06
C VAL A 116 -43.67 12.62 -26.42
N CYS A 117 -44.02 11.48 -27.01
CA CYS A 117 -43.48 11.00 -28.28
C CYS A 117 -44.58 10.94 -29.34
N VAL A 118 -44.36 11.63 -30.46
CA VAL A 118 -45.34 11.80 -31.54
C VAL A 118 -44.80 11.21 -32.84
N GLY A 119 -45.64 10.46 -33.56
CA GLY A 119 -45.29 9.83 -34.84
C GLY A 119 -45.64 10.69 -36.05
N ALA A 120 -44.63 11.21 -36.76
CA ALA A 120 -44.85 12.08 -37.92
C ALA A 120 -45.54 11.41 -39.12
N ARG A 121 -45.49 10.07 -39.23
CA ARG A 121 -46.22 9.31 -40.26
C ARG A 121 -47.64 8.93 -39.83
N LEU A 122 -47.99 9.16 -38.56
CA LEU A 122 -49.23 8.69 -37.95
C LEU A 122 -50.19 9.85 -37.65
N LEU A 123 -49.65 11.03 -37.32
CA LEU A 123 -50.42 12.18 -36.90
C LEU A 123 -50.28 13.34 -37.89
N GLY A 124 -51.40 13.91 -38.28
CA GLY A 124 -51.42 15.18 -39.00
C GLY A 124 -51.03 16.35 -38.09
N PRO A 125 -50.53 17.48 -38.64
CA PRO A 125 -50.02 18.61 -37.85
C PRO A 125 -50.98 19.13 -36.78
N GLN A 126 -52.25 19.36 -37.13
CA GLN A 126 -53.24 19.85 -36.17
C GLN A 126 -53.48 18.87 -35.02
N VAL A 127 -53.64 17.58 -35.32
CA VAL A 127 -53.87 16.56 -34.28
C VAL A 127 -52.65 16.44 -33.38
N ALA A 128 -51.44 16.57 -33.92
CA ALA A 128 -50.21 16.59 -33.12
C ALA A 128 -50.16 17.80 -32.18
N SER A 129 -50.52 19.00 -32.66
CA SER A 129 -50.60 20.20 -31.82
C SER A 129 -51.64 20.05 -30.72
N ASP A 130 -52.86 19.61 -31.04
CA ASP A 130 -53.92 19.37 -30.05
C ASP A 130 -53.47 18.34 -28.99
N THR A 131 -52.73 17.31 -29.42
CA THR A 131 -52.20 16.27 -28.54
C THR A 131 -51.11 16.80 -27.61
N VAL A 132 -50.18 17.62 -28.12
CA VAL A 132 -49.13 18.26 -27.31
C VAL A 132 -49.75 19.26 -26.33
N ASP A 133 -50.71 20.06 -26.77
CA ASP A 133 -51.41 21.04 -25.93
C ASP A 133 -52.13 20.35 -24.77
N ALA A 134 -52.82 19.25 -25.05
CA ALA A 134 -53.48 18.45 -24.03
C ALA A 134 -52.49 17.87 -23.02
N PHE A 135 -51.31 17.41 -23.47
CA PHE A 135 -50.25 16.94 -22.59
C PHE A 135 -49.73 18.05 -21.67
N LEU A 136 -49.46 19.25 -22.21
CA LEU A 136 -48.95 20.41 -21.47
C LEU A 136 -49.96 20.98 -20.48
N ALA A 137 -51.25 21.02 -20.85
CA ALA A 137 -52.33 21.54 -20.02
C ALA A 137 -52.76 20.57 -18.90
N THR A 138 -52.36 19.30 -18.97
CA THR A 138 -52.78 18.28 -18.00
C THR A 138 -51.81 18.22 -16.81
N SER A 139 -52.35 18.34 -15.60
CA SER A 139 -51.59 18.08 -14.37
C SER A 139 -51.62 16.60 -13.99
N PHE A 140 -50.56 16.13 -13.33
CA PHE A 140 -50.53 14.81 -12.72
C PHE A 140 -51.54 14.71 -11.57
N GLU A 141 -52.34 13.63 -11.52
CA GLU A 141 -53.45 13.48 -10.58
C GLU A 141 -52.99 13.04 -9.17
N GLY A 142 -51.84 12.38 -9.06
CA GLY A 142 -51.37 11.82 -7.78
C GLY A 142 -52.27 10.71 -7.23
N GLY A 143 -52.37 10.60 -5.89
CA GLY A 143 -53.21 9.61 -5.22
C GLY A 143 -52.82 8.17 -5.56
N ARG A 144 -53.77 7.37 -6.08
CA ARG A 144 -53.51 5.97 -6.47
C ARG A 144 -52.44 5.82 -7.56
N HIS A 145 -52.18 6.88 -8.33
CA HIS A 145 -51.20 6.90 -9.40
C HIS A 145 -49.78 7.09 -8.87
N GLN A 146 -49.60 7.83 -7.77
CA GLN A 146 -48.28 8.09 -7.15
C GLN A 146 -47.52 6.80 -6.86
N ARG A 147 -48.20 5.81 -6.24
CA ARG A 147 -47.60 4.51 -5.95
C ARG A 147 -46.98 3.84 -7.19
N ARG A 148 -47.65 3.91 -8.34
CA ARG A 148 -47.13 3.31 -9.59
C ARG A 148 -45.95 4.11 -10.14
N ILE A 149 -45.93 5.42 -9.94
CA ILE A 149 -44.78 6.26 -10.28
C ILE A 149 -43.59 5.91 -9.41
N ASP A 150 -43.80 5.70 -8.11
CA ASP A 150 -42.74 5.28 -7.19
C ASP A 150 -42.19 3.90 -7.60
N GLU A 151 -43.07 2.95 -7.95
CA GLU A 151 -42.68 1.63 -8.49
C GLU A 151 -41.88 1.77 -9.80
N ILE A 152 -42.32 2.60 -10.74
CA ILE A 152 -41.59 2.86 -12.00
C ILE A 152 -40.24 3.53 -11.74
N THR A 153 -40.18 4.50 -10.83
CA THR A 153 -38.96 5.23 -10.48
C THR A 153 -37.94 4.28 -9.85
N SER A 154 -38.38 3.31 -9.03
CA SER A 154 -37.48 2.29 -8.48
C SER A 154 -36.84 1.37 -9.53
N LEU A 155 -37.37 1.32 -10.76
CA LEU A 155 -36.74 0.59 -11.86
C LEU A 155 -35.52 1.32 -12.43
N ASP A 156 -35.42 2.64 -12.24
CA ASP A 156 -34.28 3.44 -12.69
C ASP A 156 -33.01 3.16 -11.86
N ASP A 157 -33.17 2.70 -10.62
CA ASP A 157 -32.07 2.33 -9.72
C ASP A 157 -31.38 1.02 -10.15
N GLY A 158 -31.90 0.34 -11.18
CA GLY A 158 -31.46 -0.98 -11.60
C GLY A 158 -31.75 -2.06 -10.54
N ASP A 159 -31.68 -3.33 -10.93
CA ASP A 159 -31.64 -4.44 -9.97
C ASP A 159 -30.33 -4.32 -9.14
N GLN A 160 -30.31 -3.42 -8.15
CA GLN A 160 -29.42 -3.46 -6.99
C GLN A 160 -29.95 -4.43 -5.93
N ALA A 161 -30.66 -5.48 -6.35
CA ALA A 161 -30.53 -6.75 -5.67
C ALA A 161 -29.07 -7.19 -5.85
N SER A 162 -28.20 -6.66 -4.98
CA SER A 162 -26.83 -7.07 -4.80
C SER A 162 -26.74 -8.58 -5.01
N SER A 163 -26.08 -8.98 -6.10
CA SER A 163 -25.50 -10.33 -6.16
C SER A 163 -24.86 -10.57 -4.80
N PRO A 164 -25.24 -11.60 -4.04
CA PRO A 164 -24.76 -11.81 -2.67
C PRO A 164 -23.25 -12.13 -2.58
N GLY A 165 -22.47 -11.86 -3.63
CA GLY A 165 -21.04 -12.14 -3.70
C GLY A 165 -20.16 -11.04 -4.31
N ALA A 166 -20.67 -9.84 -4.61
CA ALA A 166 -19.83 -8.74 -5.09
C ALA A 166 -19.77 -7.64 -4.03
N PHE A 167 -18.56 -7.31 -3.56
CA PHE A 167 -18.33 -6.12 -2.74
C PHE A 167 -18.67 -4.89 -3.59
N ASP A 168 -19.80 -4.25 -3.32
CA ASP A 168 -20.09 -2.89 -3.79
C ASP A 168 -19.20 -1.92 -2.99
N GLU A 169 -18.65 -0.89 -3.62
CA GLU A 169 -17.95 0.19 -2.90
C GLU A 169 -18.86 0.81 -1.82
N ALA A 170 -20.19 0.79 -2.02
CA ALA A 170 -21.19 1.20 -1.03
C ALA A 170 -21.39 0.20 0.14
N THR A 171 -20.82 -1.02 0.06
CA THR A 171 -20.93 -2.09 1.08
C THR A 171 -19.62 -2.35 1.82
N VAL A 172 -18.60 -1.52 1.63
CA VAL A 172 -17.39 -1.56 2.47
C VAL A 172 -17.83 -1.31 3.90
N PHE A 173 -17.63 -2.29 4.78
CA PHE A 173 -17.84 -2.13 6.21
C PHE A 173 -16.94 -0.99 6.71
N ASP A 174 -17.57 0.08 7.18
CA ASP A 174 -16.89 1.30 7.63
C ASP A 174 -16.33 1.08 9.05
N ASP A 175 -15.15 0.45 9.14
CA ASP A 175 -14.40 0.30 10.38
C ASP A 175 -13.60 1.57 10.70
N THR A 176 -14.31 2.60 11.16
CA THR A 176 -13.70 3.89 11.53
C THR A 176 -12.67 3.74 12.64
N GLU A 177 -12.85 2.80 13.58
CA GLU A 177 -11.93 2.60 14.70
C GLU A 177 -10.53 2.16 14.23
N VAL A 178 -10.45 1.17 13.33
CA VAL A 178 -9.17 0.71 12.78
C VAL A 178 -8.57 1.75 11.83
N PHE A 179 -9.38 2.41 11.01
CA PHE A 179 -8.86 3.42 10.08
C PHE A 179 -8.37 4.69 10.79
N ASP A 180 -8.95 5.07 11.93
CA ASP A 180 -8.45 6.15 12.79
C ASP A 180 -7.12 5.79 13.46
N VAL A 181 -6.90 4.52 13.82
CA VAL A 181 -5.59 4.05 14.30
C VAL A 181 -4.54 4.18 13.19
N ILE A 182 -4.88 3.77 11.96
CA ILE A 182 -3.97 3.87 10.80
C ILE A 182 -3.63 5.34 10.51
N ALA A 183 -4.63 6.23 10.50
CA ALA A 183 -4.42 7.66 10.27
C ALA A 183 -3.48 8.28 11.32
N ARG A 184 -3.66 7.95 12.61
CA ARG A 184 -2.76 8.41 13.68
C ARG A 184 -1.35 7.86 13.57
N GLU A 185 -1.16 6.63 13.09
CA GLU A 185 0.18 6.07 12.88
C GLU A 185 0.87 6.72 11.67
N VAL A 186 0.14 7.05 10.60
CA VAL A 186 0.67 7.86 9.48
C VAL A 186 1.16 9.21 10.00
N GLU A 187 0.36 9.88 10.83
CA GLU A 187 0.74 11.17 11.43
C GLU A 187 1.98 11.04 12.32
N ARG A 188 2.04 10.01 13.18
CA ARG A 188 3.22 9.75 14.02
C ARG A 188 4.47 9.57 13.16
N GLN A 189 4.41 8.76 12.11
CA GLN A 189 5.54 8.51 11.21
C GLN A 189 5.99 9.77 10.46
N ASN A 190 5.05 10.65 10.12
CA ASN A 190 5.33 11.91 9.42
C ASN A 190 5.89 13.01 10.34
N THR A 191 5.62 12.95 11.65
CA THR A 191 5.98 14.00 12.61
C THR A 191 7.08 13.63 13.59
N THR A 192 7.58 12.39 13.55
CA THR A 192 8.63 11.89 14.46
C THR A 192 9.77 11.22 13.68
N LEU A 193 10.99 11.28 14.24
CA LEU A 193 12.18 10.66 13.65
C LEU A 193 12.17 9.14 13.87
N GLN A 194 12.28 8.36 12.79
CA GLN A 194 12.38 6.90 12.85
C GLN A 194 13.85 6.48 12.73
N LEU A 195 14.47 6.14 13.86
CA LEU A 195 15.87 5.72 13.96
C LEU A 195 16.03 4.25 14.43
N ILE A 196 14.94 3.49 14.46
CA ILE A 196 14.98 2.04 14.66
C ILE A 196 15.70 1.40 13.45
N ALA A 197 16.89 0.82 13.67
CA ALA A 197 17.71 0.27 12.59
C ALA A 197 17.05 -0.85 11.75
N SER A 198 16.01 -1.49 12.27
CA SER A 198 15.23 -2.52 11.57
C SER A 198 13.97 -2.00 10.88
N GLU A 199 13.71 -0.70 10.92
CA GLU A 199 12.57 -0.08 10.27
C GLU A 199 12.98 0.67 9.01
N ASN A 200 11.99 0.86 8.14
CA ASN A 200 12.09 1.62 6.91
C ASN A 200 10.67 2.00 6.44
N PHE A 201 10.58 2.96 5.53
CA PHE A 201 9.34 3.29 4.83
C PHE A 201 9.30 2.56 3.50
N THR A 202 8.36 1.64 3.32
CA THR A 202 8.21 0.91 2.04
C THR A 202 7.50 1.79 1.00
N SER A 203 7.70 1.53 -0.29
CA SER A 203 7.05 2.34 -1.33
C SER A 203 5.52 2.14 -1.35
N PRO A 204 4.75 3.15 -1.82
CA PRO A 204 3.31 2.98 -2.09
C PRO A 204 2.99 1.83 -3.05
N ALA A 205 3.88 1.53 -4.01
CA ALA A 205 3.69 0.40 -4.93
C ALA A 205 3.78 -0.95 -4.21
N VAL A 206 4.69 -1.09 -3.25
CA VAL A 206 4.77 -2.29 -2.39
C VAL A 206 3.52 -2.40 -1.52
N MET A 207 3.04 -1.30 -0.92
CA MET A 207 1.80 -1.30 -0.12
C MET A 207 0.58 -1.68 -0.96
N ALA A 208 0.45 -1.15 -2.17
CA ALA A 208 -0.64 -1.46 -3.10
C ALA A 208 -0.64 -2.95 -3.49
N ALA A 209 0.54 -3.54 -3.76
CA ALA A 209 0.65 -4.97 -4.05
C ALA A 209 0.27 -5.83 -2.82
N GLN A 210 0.67 -5.42 -1.62
CA GLN A 210 0.38 -6.12 -0.38
C GLN A 210 -1.12 -6.09 -0.04
N GLY A 211 -1.82 -4.98 -0.32
CA GLY A 211 -3.27 -4.84 -0.11
C GLY A 211 -4.15 -5.33 -1.27
N SER A 212 -3.64 -6.20 -2.15
CA SER A 212 -4.33 -6.60 -3.39
C SER A 212 -5.16 -7.87 -3.25
N VAL A 213 -5.98 -8.15 -4.28
CA VAL A 213 -6.79 -9.38 -4.45
C VAL A 213 -5.98 -10.69 -4.31
N LEU A 214 -4.65 -10.65 -4.47
CA LEU A 214 -3.79 -11.81 -4.25
C LEU A 214 -3.84 -12.35 -2.81
N THR A 215 -4.40 -11.58 -1.86
CA THR A 215 -4.68 -12.08 -0.51
C THR A 215 -5.66 -13.25 -0.49
N ASN A 216 -6.53 -13.35 -1.50
CA ASN A 216 -7.56 -14.39 -1.57
C ASN A 216 -7.03 -15.73 -2.11
N LYS A 217 -5.84 -15.74 -2.73
CA LYS A 217 -5.37 -16.92 -3.47
C LYS A 217 -4.58 -17.89 -2.60
N TYR A 218 -5.19 -19.04 -2.31
CA TYR A 218 -4.54 -20.19 -1.70
C TYR A 218 -3.76 -21.01 -2.75
N SER A 219 -2.45 -21.19 -2.56
CA SER A 219 -1.52 -21.67 -3.61
C SER A 219 -0.40 -22.59 -3.08
N GLU A 220 -0.75 -23.54 -2.21
CA GLU A 220 0.20 -24.53 -1.68
C GLU A 220 0.99 -25.28 -2.77
N GLY A 221 2.27 -25.53 -2.48
CA GLY A 221 3.26 -26.04 -3.43
C GLY A 221 4.10 -24.91 -4.03
N TYR A 222 4.64 -25.18 -5.22
CA TYR A 222 5.53 -24.26 -5.95
C TYR A 222 5.03 -24.06 -7.39
N PRO A 223 5.47 -23.01 -8.10
CA PRO A 223 5.04 -22.76 -9.48
C PRO A 223 5.13 -24.00 -10.38
N GLY A 224 4.05 -24.31 -11.09
CA GLY A 224 3.91 -25.52 -11.92
C GLY A 224 3.73 -26.85 -11.16
N LYS A 225 3.83 -26.86 -9.82
CA LYS A 225 3.63 -28.03 -8.95
C LYS A 225 2.79 -27.65 -7.73
N ARG A 226 1.55 -27.22 -7.98
CA ARG A 226 0.60 -26.77 -6.94
C ARG A 226 -0.34 -27.90 -6.52
N TYR A 227 -0.80 -27.83 -5.27
CA TYR A 227 -1.79 -28.75 -4.71
C TYR A 227 -3.22 -28.39 -5.12
N TYR A 228 -3.45 -27.14 -5.53
CA TYR A 228 -4.75 -26.62 -5.95
C TYR A 228 -4.70 -26.07 -7.39
N GLY A 229 -5.88 -25.98 -8.02
CA GLY A 229 -6.04 -25.36 -9.34
C GLY A 229 -6.09 -23.83 -9.32
N GLY A 230 -6.13 -23.21 -10.51
CA GLY A 230 -6.30 -21.77 -10.68
C GLY A 230 -5.09 -20.94 -10.24
N ASN A 231 -3.87 -21.47 -10.39
CA ASN A 231 -2.63 -20.82 -9.96
C ASN A 231 -1.81 -20.19 -11.09
N ALA A 232 -2.25 -20.31 -12.36
CA ALA A 232 -1.47 -19.86 -13.51
C ALA A 232 -0.96 -18.40 -13.38
N VAL A 233 -1.84 -17.48 -12.98
CA VAL A 233 -1.48 -16.05 -12.83
C VAL A 233 -0.60 -15.80 -11.60
N VAL A 234 -0.88 -16.46 -10.46
CA VAL A 234 -0.08 -16.23 -9.24
C VAL A 234 1.30 -16.88 -9.32
N ASP A 235 1.45 -17.94 -10.11
CA ASP A 235 2.74 -18.53 -10.43
C ASP A 235 3.66 -17.53 -11.15
N GLU A 236 3.12 -16.66 -12.01
CA GLU A 236 3.88 -15.58 -12.64
C GLU A 236 4.44 -14.60 -11.59
N ALA A 237 3.62 -14.21 -10.60
CA ALA A 237 4.05 -13.31 -9.52
C ALA A 237 5.17 -13.93 -8.66
N GLU A 238 5.06 -15.23 -8.34
CA GLU A 238 6.10 -15.94 -7.59
C GLU A 238 7.39 -16.11 -8.41
N ASN A 239 7.29 -16.46 -9.68
CA ASN A 239 8.46 -16.55 -10.56
C ASN A 239 9.14 -15.19 -10.75
N LEU A 240 8.38 -14.11 -10.92
CA LEU A 240 8.94 -12.74 -10.96
C LEU A 240 9.71 -12.40 -9.69
N ALA A 241 9.19 -12.76 -8.50
CA ALA A 241 9.91 -12.54 -7.25
C ALA A 241 11.22 -13.35 -7.20
N ARG A 242 11.17 -14.64 -7.56
CA ARG A 242 12.33 -15.55 -7.56
C ARG A 242 13.40 -15.10 -8.55
N ASP A 243 13.02 -14.77 -9.76
CA ASP A 243 13.96 -14.38 -10.81
C ASP A 243 14.62 -13.03 -10.51
N ARG A 244 13.84 -12.06 -10.03
CA ARG A 244 14.39 -10.74 -9.63
C ARG A 244 15.39 -10.86 -8.49
N VAL A 245 15.08 -11.66 -7.46
CA VAL A 245 15.98 -11.78 -6.29
C VAL A 245 17.24 -12.57 -6.62
N LYS A 246 17.14 -13.64 -7.43
CA LYS A 246 18.33 -14.35 -7.94
C LYS A 246 19.23 -13.40 -8.73
N ALA A 247 18.66 -12.61 -9.64
CA ALA A 247 19.42 -11.66 -10.44
C ALA A 247 20.07 -10.57 -9.58
N LEU A 248 19.40 -10.12 -8.51
CA LEU A 248 19.90 -9.06 -7.63
C LEU A 248 21.12 -9.48 -6.82
N PHE A 249 21.17 -10.74 -6.38
CA PHE A 249 22.23 -11.25 -5.50
C PHE A 249 23.18 -12.24 -6.18
N GLY A 250 22.89 -12.70 -7.39
CA GLY A 250 23.68 -13.71 -8.10
C GLY A 250 23.48 -15.13 -7.56
N ALA A 251 22.28 -15.48 -7.11
CA ALA A 251 21.99 -16.79 -6.52
C ALA A 251 21.46 -17.80 -7.54
N GLU A 252 21.74 -19.08 -7.31
CA GLU A 252 21.28 -20.21 -8.14
C GLU A 252 19.80 -20.52 -7.88
N HIS A 253 19.41 -20.60 -6.61
CA HIS A 253 18.03 -20.83 -6.18
C HIS A 253 17.52 -19.74 -5.24
N ALA A 254 16.20 -19.51 -5.27
CA ALA A 254 15.52 -18.63 -4.35
C ALA A 254 14.17 -19.19 -3.94
N ASN A 255 13.94 -19.22 -2.61
CA ASN A 255 12.63 -19.46 -2.02
C ASN A 255 12.11 -18.15 -1.41
N VAL A 256 11.01 -17.65 -1.98
CA VAL A 256 10.37 -16.37 -1.63
C VAL A 256 9.11 -16.56 -0.81
N GLN A 257 8.81 -17.76 -0.31
CA GLN A 257 7.62 -18.04 0.48
C GLN A 257 7.73 -17.80 2.00
N PRO A 258 8.91 -17.68 2.66
CA PRO A 258 8.95 -17.47 4.11
C PRO A 258 8.17 -16.22 4.54
N HIS A 259 7.31 -16.39 5.55
CA HIS A 259 6.44 -15.30 6.04
C HIS A 259 7.21 -14.21 6.78
N SER A 260 8.37 -14.53 7.34
CA SER A 260 9.27 -13.60 8.03
C SER A 260 10.72 -14.10 7.99
N GLY A 261 11.67 -13.30 8.49
CA GLY A 261 13.06 -13.74 8.63
C GLY A 261 13.24 -14.90 9.61
N ALA A 262 12.45 -14.94 10.69
CA ALA A 262 12.50 -16.05 11.64
C ALA A 262 12.02 -17.37 10.99
N ASN A 263 10.97 -17.30 10.15
CA ASN A 263 10.52 -18.46 9.37
C ASN A 263 11.57 -18.90 8.36
N ALA A 264 12.29 -17.95 7.72
CA ALA A 264 13.37 -18.27 6.80
C ALA A 264 14.50 -19.05 7.51
N ASN A 265 15.00 -18.56 8.65
CA ASN A 265 16.02 -19.26 9.41
C ASN A 265 15.52 -20.63 9.91
N MET A 266 14.28 -20.72 10.40
CA MET A 266 13.71 -21.97 10.86
C MET A 266 13.59 -23.01 9.73
N ALA A 267 13.18 -22.61 8.53
CA ALA A 267 13.13 -23.50 7.38
C ALA A 267 14.53 -23.99 6.94
N VAL A 268 15.55 -23.13 6.99
CA VAL A 268 16.93 -23.53 6.70
C VAL A 268 17.40 -24.57 7.72
N TYR A 269 17.14 -24.34 9.00
CA TYR A 269 17.61 -25.25 10.05
C TYR A 269 16.85 -26.58 9.97
N LEU A 270 15.54 -26.55 9.74
CA LEU A 270 14.73 -27.76 9.52
C LEU A 270 15.16 -28.54 8.26
N GLY A 271 15.61 -27.84 7.22
CA GLY A 271 15.98 -28.45 5.96
C GLY A 271 17.38 -29.04 5.93
N LEU A 272 18.31 -28.49 6.71
CA LEU A 272 19.75 -28.79 6.61
C LEU A 272 20.38 -29.31 7.90
N LEU A 273 19.68 -29.24 9.03
CA LEU A 273 20.18 -29.66 10.34
C LEU A 273 19.19 -30.61 11.02
N GLU A 274 19.71 -31.47 11.88
CA GLU A 274 18.93 -32.32 12.76
C GLU A 274 18.88 -31.73 14.19
N PRO A 275 17.78 -31.92 14.94
CA PRO A 275 17.74 -31.52 16.34
C PRO A 275 18.91 -32.12 17.14
N GLY A 276 19.59 -31.29 17.92
CA GLY A 276 20.81 -31.64 18.66
C GLY A 276 22.11 -31.37 17.92
N ASP A 277 22.10 -31.07 16.62
CA ASP A 277 23.32 -30.68 15.89
C ASP A 277 23.99 -29.45 16.52
N THR A 278 25.32 -29.46 16.51
CA THR A 278 26.13 -28.33 16.99
C THR A 278 26.18 -27.22 15.95
N VAL A 279 25.91 -25.99 16.38
CA VAL A 279 25.90 -24.80 15.51
C VAL A 279 26.65 -23.66 16.17
N LEU A 280 27.49 -22.94 15.43
CA LEU A 280 28.11 -21.71 15.91
C LEU A 280 27.25 -20.50 15.57
N GLY A 281 27.07 -19.57 16.51
CA GLY A 281 26.33 -18.32 16.30
C GLY A 281 26.91 -17.16 17.11
N MET A 282 26.68 -15.94 16.64
CA MET A 282 27.12 -14.74 17.35
C MET A 282 26.33 -14.58 18.66
N ARG A 283 27.01 -14.23 19.74
CA ARG A 283 26.38 -13.92 21.02
C ARG A 283 25.33 -12.80 20.91
N LEU A 284 24.16 -13.01 21.50
CA LEU A 284 23.05 -12.04 21.49
C LEU A 284 23.43 -10.71 22.16
N ASP A 285 24.14 -10.76 23.28
CA ASP A 285 24.57 -9.59 24.06
C ASP A 285 25.73 -8.81 23.39
N GLN A 286 26.24 -9.30 22.26
CA GLN A 286 27.30 -8.66 21.47
C GLN A 286 26.86 -8.31 20.04
N GLY A 287 25.59 -8.50 19.70
CA GLY A 287 25.02 -8.08 18.41
C GLY A 287 24.37 -9.19 17.59
N GLY A 288 24.38 -10.45 18.05
CA GLY A 288 23.68 -11.57 17.43
C GLY A 288 22.15 -11.40 17.43
N HIS A 289 21.44 -12.35 16.80
CA HIS A 289 19.97 -12.37 16.77
C HIS A 289 19.41 -13.53 17.61
N LEU A 290 18.15 -13.43 18.02
CA LEU A 290 17.46 -14.47 18.80
C LEU A 290 17.48 -15.84 18.11
N THR A 291 17.33 -15.88 16.78
CA THR A 291 17.32 -17.12 15.98
C THR A 291 18.71 -17.70 15.74
N HIS A 292 19.76 -17.08 16.28
CA HIS A 292 21.16 -17.54 16.20
C HIS A 292 21.59 -18.25 17.49
N GLY A 293 20.66 -18.95 18.15
CA GLY A 293 20.96 -19.82 19.28
C GLY A 293 20.49 -19.35 20.65
N SER A 294 19.62 -18.33 20.73
CA SER A 294 19.10 -17.92 22.03
C SER A 294 18.31 -19.07 22.71
N PRO A 295 18.55 -19.36 24.00
CA PRO A 295 17.87 -20.46 24.72
C PRO A 295 16.34 -20.32 24.78
N VAL A 296 15.81 -19.11 24.63
CA VAL A 296 14.35 -18.84 24.62
C VAL A 296 13.73 -18.96 23.22
N ASN A 297 14.55 -19.10 22.18
CA ASN A 297 14.12 -19.23 20.80
C ASN A 297 14.10 -20.72 20.36
N PHE A 298 13.39 -21.05 19.27
CA PHE A 298 13.40 -22.41 18.69
C PHE A 298 14.83 -22.90 18.44
N SER A 299 15.73 -22.01 18.00
CA SER A 299 17.10 -22.35 17.65
C SER A 299 17.88 -22.90 18.85
N GLY A 300 17.83 -22.23 20.00
CA GLY A 300 18.52 -22.68 21.21
C GLY A 300 17.79 -23.79 21.96
N ARG A 301 16.51 -24.04 21.64
CA ARG A 301 15.73 -25.15 22.20
C ARG A 301 15.95 -26.48 21.47
N LEU A 302 16.18 -26.42 20.17
CA LEU A 302 16.25 -27.60 19.30
C LEU A 302 17.67 -28.00 18.93
N TYR A 303 18.61 -27.06 18.89
CA TYR A 303 19.99 -27.29 18.45
C TYR A 303 20.99 -26.92 19.55
N HIS A 304 22.19 -27.49 19.50
CA HIS A 304 23.25 -27.19 20.44
C HIS A 304 24.09 -26.00 19.95
N PHE A 305 23.81 -24.80 20.46
CA PHE A 305 24.54 -23.61 20.05
C PHE A 305 25.79 -23.35 20.89
N VAL A 306 26.92 -23.19 20.21
CA VAL A 306 28.15 -22.64 20.76
C VAL A 306 28.30 -21.20 20.28
N SER A 307 28.53 -20.26 21.19
CA SER A 307 28.54 -18.84 20.82
C SER A 307 29.95 -18.30 20.62
N TYR A 308 30.15 -17.54 19.54
CA TYR A 308 31.35 -16.73 19.32
C TYR A 308 31.06 -15.23 19.51
N GLY A 309 32.11 -14.43 19.72
CA GLY A 309 31.95 -13.04 20.12
C GLY A 309 32.87 -12.05 19.40
N VAL A 310 32.98 -10.88 20.03
CA VAL A 310 33.90 -9.81 19.65
C VAL A 310 35.08 -9.73 20.61
N THR A 311 36.21 -9.18 20.15
CA THR A 311 37.36 -8.92 21.02
C THR A 311 37.05 -7.78 22.01
N GLU A 312 37.66 -7.83 23.19
CA GLU A 312 37.54 -6.73 24.16
C GLU A 312 38.30 -5.46 23.73
N SER A 313 39.34 -5.60 22.90
CA SER A 313 40.21 -4.48 22.54
C SER A 313 39.62 -3.55 21.51
N ASP A 314 38.86 -4.07 20.54
CA ASP A 314 38.30 -3.27 19.45
C ASP A 314 36.81 -3.53 19.15
N GLU A 315 36.16 -4.42 19.91
CA GLU A 315 34.75 -4.78 19.77
C GLU A 315 34.41 -5.26 18.34
N ARG A 316 35.38 -5.85 17.63
CA ARG A 316 35.19 -6.52 16.33
C ARG A 316 35.15 -8.04 16.47
N LEU A 317 34.53 -8.74 15.52
CA LEU A 317 34.45 -10.20 15.53
C LEU A 317 35.84 -10.83 15.65
N ASP A 318 35.96 -11.78 16.57
CA ASP A 318 37.20 -12.53 16.80
C ASP A 318 37.22 -13.76 15.87
N TYR A 319 37.75 -13.59 14.66
CA TYR A 319 37.81 -14.67 13.67
C TYR A 319 38.72 -15.83 14.09
N ASP A 320 39.73 -15.57 14.93
CA ASP A 320 40.60 -16.63 15.46
C ASP A 320 39.84 -17.47 16.50
N GLN A 321 39.08 -16.82 17.40
CA GLN A 321 38.15 -17.53 18.29
C GLN A 321 37.12 -18.34 17.50
N ILE A 322 36.53 -17.78 16.44
CA ILE A 322 35.56 -18.52 15.60
C ILE A 322 36.22 -19.78 15.03
N ARG A 323 37.46 -19.66 14.51
CA ARG A 323 38.22 -20.78 13.95
C ARG A 323 38.53 -21.85 15.01
N ASP A 324 38.98 -21.43 16.19
CA ASP A 324 39.34 -22.35 17.28
C ASP A 324 38.11 -23.11 17.80
N LEU A 325 36.99 -22.41 18.01
CA LEU A 325 35.71 -23.04 18.38
C LEU A 325 35.24 -24.01 17.29
N ALA A 326 35.34 -23.63 16.01
CA ALA A 326 34.94 -24.51 14.91
C ALA A 326 35.76 -25.82 14.89
N ARG A 327 37.07 -25.74 15.14
CA ARG A 327 37.96 -26.91 15.21
C ARG A 327 37.65 -27.80 16.41
N GLN A 328 37.37 -27.19 17.56
CA GLN A 328 37.06 -27.89 18.80
C GLN A 328 35.69 -28.58 18.74
N GLU A 329 34.66 -27.85 18.32
CA GLU A 329 33.26 -28.26 18.45
C GLU A 329 32.74 -29.02 17.23
N ARG A 330 33.45 -28.94 16.09
CA ARG A 330 33.09 -29.61 14.82
C ARG A 330 31.62 -29.40 14.44
N PRO A 331 31.17 -28.14 14.33
CA PRO A 331 29.77 -27.81 14.09
C PRO A 331 29.28 -28.31 12.74
N LYS A 332 27.96 -28.49 12.61
CA LYS A 332 27.31 -28.68 11.30
C LYS A 332 27.16 -27.39 10.53
N ALA A 333 26.98 -26.27 11.21
CA ALA A 333 26.91 -24.96 10.57
C ALA A 333 27.54 -23.86 11.42
N ILE A 334 28.06 -22.85 10.73
CA ILE A 334 28.37 -21.55 11.30
C ILE A 334 27.33 -20.56 10.75
N ILE A 335 26.59 -19.94 11.67
CA ILE A 335 25.65 -18.87 11.34
C ILE A 335 26.38 -17.54 11.44
N ALA A 336 26.37 -16.79 10.35
CA ALA A 336 26.90 -15.44 10.24
C ALA A 336 25.77 -14.43 10.11
N GLY A 337 26.01 -13.17 10.47
CA GLY A 337 25.01 -12.11 10.44
C GLY A 337 24.69 -11.57 11.81
N ALA A 338 24.14 -10.35 11.86
CA ALA A 338 23.96 -9.62 13.11
C ALA A 338 22.75 -8.69 13.09
N THR A 339 22.27 -8.40 14.29
CA THR A 339 21.20 -7.44 14.59
C THR A 339 21.74 -6.09 15.04
N ALA A 340 22.89 -6.08 15.71
CA ALA A 340 23.49 -4.87 16.29
C ALA A 340 25.02 -4.88 16.21
N TYR A 341 25.57 -5.18 15.03
CA TYR A 341 27.00 -5.13 14.75
C TYR A 341 27.29 -4.05 13.69
N PRO A 342 28.08 -3.00 13.99
CA PRO A 342 28.24 -1.85 13.11
C PRO A 342 29.36 -2.02 12.07
N ARG A 343 30.04 -3.17 12.02
CA ARG A 343 31.14 -3.43 11.08
C ARG A 343 30.78 -4.48 10.04
N ILE A 344 31.60 -4.57 9.01
CA ILE A 344 31.51 -5.63 8.01
C ILE A 344 31.82 -6.98 8.64
N ILE A 345 30.97 -7.97 8.35
CA ILE A 345 31.24 -9.39 8.58
C ILE A 345 31.76 -9.94 7.27
N ASP A 346 32.97 -10.49 7.27
CA ASP A 346 33.65 -10.96 6.07
C ASP A 346 33.19 -12.40 5.73
N PRO A 347 32.43 -12.61 4.64
CA PRO A 347 31.95 -13.94 4.29
C PRO A 347 33.07 -14.85 3.77
N GLU A 348 34.16 -14.31 3.23
CA GLU A 348 35.27 -15.11 2.71
C GLU A 348 36.07 -15.75 3.84
N ILE A 349 36.36 -14.99 4.90
CA ILE A 349 37.05 -15.53 6.10
C ILE A 349 36.23 -16.65 6.73
N LEU A 350 34.91 -16.46 6.84
CA LEU A 350 34.02 -17.47 7.40
C LEU A 350 33.92 -18.71 6.51
N ARG A 351 33.93 -18.55 5.18
CA ARG A 351 33.99 -19.68 4.25
C ARG A 351 35.24 -20.53 4.47
N MET A 352 36.41 -19.89 4.58
CA MET A 352 37.65 -20.61 4.86
C MET A 352 37.55 -21.43 6.15
N ILE A 353 37.00 -20.86 7.22
CA ILE A 353 36.81 -21.56 8.50
C ILE A 353 35.85 -22.75 8.34
N CYS A 354 34.72 -22.55 7.65
CA CYS A 354 33.78 -23.63 7.37
C CYS A 354 34.42 -24.77 6.57
N ASP A 355 35.25 -24.46 5.56
CA ASP A 355 35.97 -25.45 4.76
C ASP A 355 37.00 -26.24 5.57
N GLU A 356 37.70 -25.59 6.50
CA GLU A 356 38.66 -26.26 7.40
C GLU A 356 38.00 -27.37 8.24
N VAL A 357 36.72 -27.23 8.59
CA VAL A 357 36.03 -28.15 9.51
C VAL A 357 34.91 -28.95 8.87
N GLY A 358 34.55 -28.66 7.61
CA GLY A 358 33.45 -29.30 6.89
C GLY A 358 32.06 -28.85 7.35
N ALA A 359 31.92 -27.58 7.75
CA ALA A 359 30.64 -26.99 8.18
C ALA A 359 29.95 -26.23 7.03
N LEU A 360 28.63 -26.07 7.15
CA LEU A 360 27.86 -25.16 6.29
C LEU A 360 28.06 -23.71 6.74
N LEU A 361 28.15 -22.78 5.79
CA LEU A 361 28.04 -21.35 6.05
C LEU A 361 26.60 -20.90 5.77
N ILE A 362 25.87 -20.52 6.82
CA ILE A 362 24.54 -19.92 6.72
C ILE A 362 24.66 -18.43 7.07
N PHE A 363 24.40 -17.54 6.11
CA PHE A 363 24.56 -16.10 6.31
C PHE A 363 23.20 -15.39 6.39
N ASP A 364 22.88 -14.83 7.55
CA ASP A 364 21.69 -14.00 7.76
C ASP A 364 22.01 -12.53 7.43
N ALA A 365 21.65 -12.12 6.22
CA ALA A 365 21.85 -10.77 5.69
C ALA A 365 20.68 -9.82 6.02
N ALA A 366 19.78 -10.16 6.95
CA ALA A 366 18.52 -9.42 7.16
C ALA A 366 18.66 -7.90 7.29
N HIS A 367 19.65 -7.42 8.04
CA HIS A 367 19.89 -5.98 8.24
C HIS A 367 20.57 -5.31 7.05
N ILE A 368 21.40 -6.04 6.30
CA ILE A 368 22.27 -5.48 5.25
C ILE A 368 21.81 -5.83 3.83
N ALA A 369 20.72 -6.56 3.65
CA ALA A 369 20.27 -7.04 2.33
C ALA A 369 20.12 -5.90 1.30
N GLY A 370 19.62 -4.73 1.71
CA GLY A 370 19.55 -3.56 0.83
C GLY A 370 20.92 -2.96 0.50
N LEU A 371 21.87 -3.01 1.44
CA LEU A 371 23.25 -2.53 1.21
C LEU A 371 24.01 -3.45 0.27
N VAL A 372 23.79 -4.77 0.39
CA VAL A 372 24.33 -5.77 -0.54
C VAL A 372 23.75 -5.57 -1.93
N ALA A 373 22.41 -5.46 -2.05
CA ALA A 373 21.73 -5.17 -3.32
C ALA A 373 22.20 -3.85 -3.96
N GLY A 374 22.47 -2.83 -3.14
CA GLY A 374 23.00 -1.54 -3.57
C GLY A 374 24.49 -1.54 -3.91
N GLY A 375 25.22 -2.63 -3.64
CA GLY A 375 26.64 -2.77 -3.93
C GLY A 375 27.59 -2.02 -2.99
N VAL A 376 27.13 -1.65 -1.78
CA VAL A 376 27.93 -0.93 -0.77
C VAL A 376 28.28 -1.78 0.45
N HIS A 377 27.97 -3.07 0.42
CA HIS A 377 28.36 -4.06 1.42
C HIS A 377 28.73 -5.39 0.72
N PRO A 378 29.71 -6.17 1.23
CA PRO A 378 30.07 -7.46 0.64
C PRO A 378 28.86 -8.39 0.44
N ASN A 379 28.80 -9.01 -0.75
CA ASN A 379 27.78 -9.99 -1.08
C ASN A 379 28.18 -11.37 -0.54
N PRO A 380 27.41 -11.98 0.39
CA PRO A 380 27.75 -13.29 0.94
C PRO A 380 27.41 -14.47 0.02
N VAL A 381 26.60 -14.28 -1.04
CA VAL A 381 26.11 -15.38 -1.90
C VAL A 381 27.23 -16.23 -2.53
N PRO A 382 28.35 -15.67 -3.02
CA PRO A 382 29.44 -16.48 -3.59
C PRO A 382 30.15 -17.39 -2.58
N PHE A 383 29.97 -17.17 -1.28
CA PHE A 383 30.69 -17.85 -0.21
C PHE A 383 29.77 -18.73 0.65
N ALA A 384 28.54 -18.29 0.88
CA ALA A 384 27.60 -18.98 1.76
C ALA A 384 26.85 -20.10 1.02
N ASP A 385 26.66 -21.22 1.72
CA ASP A 385 25.81 -22.32 1.23
C ASP A 385 24.34 -21.87 1.16
N VAL A 386 23.94 -21.04 2.13
CA VAL A 386 22.60 -20.44 2.23
C VAL A 386 22.70 -19.01 2.74
N VAL A 387 21.94 -18.10 2.12
CA VAL A 387 21.74 -16.73 2.61
C VAL A 387 20.27 -16.52 2.95
N THR A 388 19.98 -16.14 4.19
CA THR A 388 18.63 -15.72 4.60
C THR A 388 18.58 -14.21 4.77
N PHE A 389 17.42 -13.60 4.53
CA PHE A 389 17.22 -12.19 4.89
C PHE A 389 15.75 -11.82 4.99
N THR A 390 15.49 -10.76 5.76
CA THR A 390 14.22 -10.05 5.73
C THR A 390 14.16 -9.04 4.59
N THR A 391 12.96 -8.81 4.07
CA THR A 391 12.75 -7.90 2.93
C THR A 391 12.40 -6.45 3.33
N HIS A 392 12.09 -6.16 4.60
CA HIS A 392 11.56 -4.85 5.04
C HIS A 392 12.57 -3.85 5.62
N LYS A 393 13.80 -4.28 5.93
CA LYS A 393 14.81 -3.41 6.57
C LYS A 393 15.46 -2.47 5.53
N THR A 394 16.77 -2.54 5.36
CA THR A 394 17.48 -1.76 4.32
C THR A 394 17.00 -2.06 2.90
N LEU A 395 16.39 -3.24 2.65
CA LEU A 395 15.84 -3.60 1.34
C LEU A 395 14.48 -2.93 1.04
N ARG A 396 13.81 -2.35 2.04
CA ARG A 396 12.64 -1.48 1.88
C ARG A 396 11.42 -2.11 1.17
N GLY A 397 11.27 -3.42 1.30
CA GLY A 397 10.11 -4.19 0.83
C GLY A 397 9.08 -4.49 1.93
N PRO A 398 8.17 -5.45 1.68
CA PRO A 398 7.13 -5.82 2.64
C PRO A 398 7.72 -6.58 3.84
N ARG A 399 6.95 -6.71 4.93
CA ARG A 399 7.36 -7.55 6.07
C ARG A 399 7.36 -9.03 5.68
N SER A 400 8.52 -9.55 5.31
CA SER A 400 8.65 -10.96 4.97
C SER A 400 10.10 -11.48 4.95
N GLY A 401 10.31 -12.78 4.66
CA GLY A 401 11.63 -13.43 4.57
C GLY A 401 11.94 -14.00 3.18
N CYS A 402 13.22 -14.21 2.88
CA CYS A 402 13.69 -14.86 1.67
C CYS A 402 14.87 -15.77 2.00
N ILE A 403 15.01 -16.87 1.24
CA ILE A 403 16.15 -17.79 1.32
C ILE A 403 16.76 -17.87 -0.07
N LEU A 404 18.06 -17.66 -0.16
CA LEU A 404 18.88 -17.92 -1.35
C LEU A 404 19.80 -19.09 -1.03
N SER A 405 20.05 -19.94 -2.01
CA SER A 405 20.96 -21.08 -1.83
C SER A 405 21.63 -21.46 -3.13
N THR A 406 22.63 -22.32 -3.00
CA THR A 406 23.10 -23.15 -4.10
C THR A 406 22.00 -24.14 -4.53
N GLU A 407 22.13 -24.68 -5.74
CA GLU A 407 21.22 -25.69 -6.28
C GLU A 407 21.23 -26.97 -5.42
N ALA A 408 22.38 -27.31 -4.82
CA ALA A 408 22.54 -28.49 -3.97
C ALA A 408 21.57 -28.51 -2.76
N HIS A 409 21.18 -27.33 -2.27
CA HIS A 409 20.28 -27.20 -1.12
C HIS A 409 18.83 -26.84 -1.48
N ALA A 410 18.55 -26.53 -2.75
CA ALA A 410 17.27 -26.00 -3.21
C ALA A 410 16.07 -26.87 -2.80
N LYS A 411 16.14 -28.18 -3.09
CA LYS A 411 15.06 -29.13 -2.79
C LYS A 411 14.84 -29.31 -1.29
N ALA A 412 15.90 -29.30 -0.48
CA ALA A 412 15.80 -29.46 0.97
C ALA A 412 15.12 -28.24 1.60
N ILE A 413 15.54 -27.04 1.17
CA ILE A 413 14.95 -25.76 1.60
C ILE A 413 13.49 -25.68 1.19
N ASP A 414 13.17 -25.97 -0.07
CA ASP A 414 11.79 -25.90 -0.56
C ASP A 414 10.88 -26.85 0.23
N LYS A 415 11.33 -28.08 0.47
CA LYS A 415 10.57 -29.06 1.26
C LYS A 415 10.40 -28.61 2.72
N ALA A 416 11.41 -27.97 3.30
CA ALA A 416 11.36 -27.47 4.67
C ALA A 416 10.42 -26.27 4.83
N VAL A 417 10.38 -25.36 3.86
CA VAL A 417 9.39 -24.27 3.84
C VAL A 417 7.98 -24.82 3.68
N PHE A 418 7.76 -25.67 2.67
CA PHE A 418 6.48 -26.34 2.42
C PHE A 418 6.71 -27.76 1.89
N PRO A 419 6.09 -28.80 2.46
CA PRO A 419 5.06 -28.76 3.52
C PRO A 419 5.64 -28.80 4.95
N GLY A 420 6.95 -28.61 5.13
CA GLY A 420 7.61 -28.80 6.43
C GLY A 420 7.13 -27.82 7.51
N LEU A 421 7.09 -26.52 7.20
CA LEU A 421 6.87 -25.47 8.19
C LEU A 421 5.59 -24.65 7.97
N GLN A 422 5.32 -24.26 6.72
CA GLN A 422 4.22 -23.36 6.37
C GLN A 422 3.14 -24.10 5.58
N GLY A 423 1.94 -23.53 5.51
CA GLY A 423 0.86 -23.93 4.58
C GLY A 423 0.89 -23.08 3.30
N GLY A 424 -0.28 -22.57 2.88
CA GLY A 424 -0.40 -21.71 1.70
C GLY A 424 0.47 -20.43 1.77
N PRO A 425 1.23 -20.11 0.71
CA PRO A 425 2.06 -18.90 0.68
C PRO A 425 1.23 -17.63 0.54
N LEU A 426 1.71 -16.54 1.15
CA LEU A 426 1.07 -15.22 1.10
C LEU A 426 1.33 -14.53 -0.26
N MET A 427 0.52 -14.83 -1.27
CA MET A 427 0.75 -14.36 -2.65
C MET A 427 0.80 -12.84 -2.81
N HIS A 428 0.00 -12.10 -2.05
CA HIS A 428 0.05 -10.63 -1.99
C HIS A 428 1.40 -10.11 -1.47
N VAL A 429 1.98 -10.78 -0.46
CA VAL A 429 3.32 -10.44 0.06
C VAL A 429 4.41 -10.83 -0.94
N ILE A 430 4.27 -11.96 -1.65
CA ILE A 430 5.21 -12.38 -2.69
C ILE A 430 5.21 -11.40 -3.87
N ALA A 431 4.04 -10.93 -4.31
CA ALA A 431 3.95 -9.89 -5.32
C ALA A 431 4.58 -8.57 -4.84
N ALA A 432 4.33 -8.18 -3.58
CA ALA A 432 4.97 -7.03 -2.96
C ALA A 432 6.51 -7.17 -2.88
N LYS A 433 7.05 -8.37 -2.64
CA LYS A 433 8.50 -8.65 -2.75
C LYS A 433 8.98 -8.45 -4.19
N ALA A 434 8.24 -8.94 -5.19
CA ALA A 434 8.62 -8.76 -6.58
C ALA A 434 8.75 -7.27 -6.93
N VAL A 435 7.82 -6.43 -6.46
CA VAL A 435 7.90 -4.96 -6.62
C VAL A 435 9.17 -4.41 -5.95
N ALA A 436 9.40 -4.74 -4.68
CA ALA A 436 10.57 -4.27 -3.94
C ALA A 436 11.90 -4.69 -4.60
N PHE A 437 12.00 -5.92 -5.11
CA PHE A 437 13.20 -6.39 -5.82
C PHE A 437 13.42 -5.66 -7.14
N ARG A 438 12.33 -5.25 -7.82
CA ARG A 438 12.44 -4.42 -9.02
C ARG A 438 12.90 -3.00 -8.69
N GLU A 439 12.43 -2.44 -7.59
CA GLU A 439 12.94 -1.14 -7.09
C GLU A 439 14.42 -1.25 -6.72
N ALA A 440 14.80 -2.32 -6.01
CA ALA A 440 16.18 -2.57 -5.61
C ALA A 440 17.15 -2.77 -6.78
N SER A 441 16.66 -3.19 -7.95
CA SER A 441 17.49 -3.34 -9.15
C SER A 441 17.68 -2.03 -9.93
N GLN A 442 17.04 -0.93 -9.54
CA GLN A 442 17.20 0.36 -10.22
C GLN A 442 18.50 1.08 -9.78
N PRO A 443 19.14 1.86 -10.67
CA PRO A 443 20.33 2.65 -10.30
C PRO A 443 20.12 3.60 -9.12
N SER A 444 18.92 4.17 -8.97
CA SER A 444 18.55 5.03 -7.85
C SER A 444 18.64 4.32 -6.49
N PHE A 445 18.43 2.99 -6.46
CA PHE A 445 18.57 2.22 -5.23
C PHE A 445 20.02 2.08 -4.78
N ARG A 446 20.98 2.03 -5.71
CA ARG A 446 22.41 2.06 -5.38
C ARG A 446 22.81 3.39 -4.73
N ALA A 447 22.33 4.50 -5.29
CA ALA A 447 22.52 5.83 -4.70
C ALA A 447 21.90 5.93 -3.30
N TYR A 448 20.67 5.41 -3.14
CA TYR A 448 20.01 5.30 -1.83
C TYR A 448 20.85 4.48 -0.83
N ALA A 449 21.33 3.30 -1.20
CA ALA A 449 22.14 2.47 -0.31
C ALA A 449 23.46 3.15 0.10
N ALA A 450 24.12 3.86 -0.82
CA ALA A 450 25.29 4.66 -0.51
C ALA A 450 24.95 5.81 0.47
N GLN A 451 23.82 6.49 0.27
CA GLN A 451 23.36 7.55 1.16
C GLN A 451 23.06 7.03 2.57
N ILE A 452 22.52 5.81 2.72
CA ILE A 452 22.30 5.20 4.04
C ILE A 452 23.61 5.12 4.82
N VAL A 453 24.69 4.64 4.18
CA VAL A 453 26.00 4.48 4.81
C VAL A 453 26.64 5.85 5.09
N ALA A 454 26.56 6.78 4.14
CA ALA A 454 27.06 8.15 4.33
C ALA A 454 26.38 8.84 5.53
N ASN A 455 25.05 8.74 5.60
CA ASN A 455 24.25 9.25 6.72
C ASN A 455 24.63 8.55 8.04
N ALA A 456 24.81 7.23 8.04
CA ALA A 456 25.21 6.50 9.24
C ALA A 456 26.58 6.97 9.75
N GLN A 457 27.55 7.17 8.86
CA GLN A 457 28.86 7.69 9.22
C GLN A 457 28.81 9.15 9.71
N ALA A 458 27.98 9.99 9.09
CA ALA A 458 27.77 11.37 9.53
C ALA A 458 27.13 11.43 10.93
N LEU A 459 26.08 10.64 11.16
CA LEU A 459 25.40 10.55 12.45
C LEU A 459 26.35 10.01 13.54
N ALA A 460 27.13 8.98 13.23
CA ALA A 460 28.17 8.46 14.13
C ALA A 460 29.14 9.57 14.57
N ARG A 461 29.73 10.31 13.62
CA ARG A 461 30.66 11.41 13.94
C ARG A 461 29.99 12.49 14.79
N ALA A 462 28.80 12.93 14.41
CA ALA A 462 28.07 13.97 15.14
C ALA A 462 27.66 13.52 16.56
N LEU A 463 27.30 12.25 16.76
CA LEU A 463 27.05 11.70 18.10
C LEU A 463 28.33 11.67 18.96
N ALA A 464 29.48 11.34 18.38
CA ALA A 464 30.75 11.40 19.09
C ALA A 464 31.08 12.82 19.56
N GLU A 465 30.80 13.83 18.73
CA GLU A 465 30.92 15.25 19.11
C GLU A 465 29.96 15.67 20.24
N GLN A 466 28.83 14.97 20.39
CA GLN A 466 27.93 15.13 21.54
C GLN A 466 28.41 14.43 22.82
N GLY A 467 29.55 13.73 22.78
CA GLY A 467 30.13 13.03 23.93
C GLY A 467 29.71 11.57 24.07
N PHE A 468 29.05 11.00 23.06
CA PHE A 468 28.71 9.57 23.07
C PHE A 468 29.88 8.71 22.59
N ARG A 469 30.07 7.53 23.20
CA ARG A 469 31.06 6.54 22.71
C ARG A 469 30.38 5.60 21.72
N LEU A 470 31.02 5.36 20.58
CA LEU A 470 30.57 4.39 19.59
C LEU A 470 31.26 3.04 19.82
N VAL A 471 30.48 1.97 19.88
CA VAL A 471 31.02 0.60 19.90
C VAL A 471 31.79 0.35 18.60
N SER A 472 32.98 -0.23 18.72
CA SER A 472 33.99 -0.43 17.67
C SER A 472 34.50 0.87 17.01
N GLY A 473 34.16 2.04 17.54
CA GLY A 473 34.66 3.35 17.10
C GLY A 473 33.95 3.96 15.87
N GLY A 474 32.81 3.43 15.42
CA GLY A 474 32.13 3.93 14.22
C GLY A 474 31.24 2.89 13.55
N THR A 475 30.98 3.07 12.24
CA THR A 475 30.18 2.14 11.44
C THR A 475 30.64 2.02 10.00
N ASP A 476 30.46 0.83 9.43
CA ASP A 476 30.65 0.50 8.02
C ASP A 476 29.31 0.20 7.32
N ASN A 477 28.18 0.33 8.03
CA ASN A 477 26.86 -0.05 7.54
C ASN A 477 25.76 0.95 7.99
N HIS A 478 24.49 0.55 7.89
CA HIS A 478 23.32 1.40 8.18
C HIS A 478 23.05 1.74 9.66
N LEU A 479 23.80 1.16 10.61
CA LEU A 479 23.53 1.34 12.03
C LEU A 479 24.78 1.64 12.84
N MET A 480 24.61 2.22 14.01
CA MET A 480 25.63 2.28 15.06
C MET A 480 25.06 1.82 16.40
N LEU A 481 25.98 1.37 17.25
CA LEU A 481 25.70 1.01 18.62
C LEU A 481 26.43 2.00 19.53
N VAL A 482 25.66 2.69 20.36
CA VAL A 482 26.11 3.79 21.21
C VAL A 482 26.19 3.32 22.66
N ASP A 483 27.30 3.58 23.33
CA ASP A 483 27.47 3.39 24.76
C ASP A 483 27.22 4.71 25.50
N LEU A 484 26.21 4.72 26.37
CA LEU A 484 25.75 5.91 27.08
C LEU A 484 26.61 6.25 28.30
N ARG A 485 27.36 5.28 28.84
CA ARG A 485 28.05 5.43 30.13
C ARG A 485 29.07 6.59 30.15
N PRO A 486 29.85 6.84 29.08
CA PRO A 486 30.75 7.99 29.04
C PRO A 486 30.03 9.35 28.96
N PHE A 487 28.82 9.38 28.40
CA PHE A 487 28.00 10.58 28.32
C PHE A 487 27.35 10.90 29.68
N ASP A 488 26.79 9.87 30.32
CA ASP A 488 26.19 9.94 31.65
C ASP A 488 26.17 8.52 32.25
N ALA A 489 26.95 8.31 33.32
CA ALA A 489 27.15 6.99 33.91
C ALA A 489 25.85 6.39 34.48
N ASP A 490 24.89 7.22 34.90
CA ASP A 490 23.62 6.79 35.49
C ASP A 490 22.52 6.61 34.44
N LEU A 491 22.72 7.16 33.22
CA LEU A 491 21.75 7.04 32.14
C LEU A 491 21.70 5.61 31.61
N THR A 492 20.54 4.98 31.77
CA THR A 492 20.26 3.65 31.22
C THR A 492 19.73 3.74 29.79
N GLY A 493 19.91 2.68 28.99
CA GLY A 493 19.34 2.60 27.65
C GLY A 493 17.81 2.69 27.69
N LYS A 494 17.17 2.09 28.71
CA LYS A 494 15.72 2.21 28.94
C LYS A 494 15.28 3.65 29.14
N GLN A 495 15.90 4.38 30.08
CA GLN A 495 15.56 5.79 30.32
C GLN A 495 15.82 6.66 29.10
N ALA A 496 16.93 6.43 28.40
CA ALA A 496 17.27 7.17 27.19
C ALA A 496 16.24 6.94 26.08
N GLN A 497 15.84 5.69 25.84
CA GLN A 497 14.78 5.35 24.89
C GLN A 497 13.46 6.06 25.24
N GLU A 498 12.98 5.93 26.48
CA GLU A 498 11.72 6.54 26.93
C GLU A 498 11.75 8.08 26.86
N THR A 499 12.92 8.69 27.14
CA THR A 499 13.13 10.14 27.02
C THR A 499 13.06 10.59 25.57
N LEU A 500 13.72 9.87 24.67
CA LEU A 500 13.79 10.20 23.25
C LEU A 500 12.45 9.95 22.54
N ASP A 501 11.72 8.88 22.91
CA ASP A 501 10.37 8.63 22.41
C ASP A 501 9.42 9.81 22.75
N ARG A 502 9.51 10.35 23.97
CA ARG A 502 8.73 11.55 24.36
C ARG A 502 9.10 12.81 23.58
N ALA A 503 10.36 12.90 23.15
CA ALA A 503 10.88 14.00 22.34
C ALA A 503 10.65 13.79 20.82
N GLY A 504 9.91 12.75 20.41
CA GLY A 504 9.63 12.45 19.00
C GLY A 504 10.78 11.75 18.26
N ILE A 505 11.72 11.13 18.98
CA ILE A 505 12.88 10.42 18.41
C ILE A 505 12.77 8.93 18.76
N THR A 506 12.29 8.13 17.82
CA THR A 506 12.04 6.71 18.03
C THR A 506 13.25 5.86 17.67
N LEU A 507 13.77 5.13 18.67
CA LEU A 507 14.92 4.21 18.55
C LEU A 507 14.81 3.09 19.60
N ASN A 508 15.84 2.25 19.73
CA ASN A 508 15.80 1.14 20.68
C ASN A 508 16.99 1.17 21.64
N LYS A 509 16.72 0.90 22.91
CA LYS A 509 17.74 0.46 23.86
C LYS A 509 18.35 -0.86 23.39
N ASN A 510 19.64 -1.06 23.60
CA ASN A 510 20.34 -2.26 23.18
C ASN A 510 21.52 -2.55 24.11
N GLN A 511 21.81 -3.83 24.32
CA GLN A 511 23.04 -4.21 25.01
C GLN A 511 24.27 -3.83 24.18
N ILE A 512 25.39 -3.61 24.86
CA ILE A 512 26.72 -3.41 24.28
C ILE A 512 27.63 -4.58 24.68
N PRO A 513 28.74 -4.82 23.97
CA PRO A 513 29.72 -5.80 24.43
C PRO A 513 30.17 -5.52 25.88
N GLY A 514 30.06 -6.53 26.75
CA GLY A 514 30.38 -6.40 28.17
C GLY A 514 29.40 -5.51 28.96
N ASP A 515 28.14 -5.40 28.54
CA ASP A 515 27.14 -4.56 29.22
C ASP A 515 26.99 -4.97 30.70
N PRO A 516 27.21 -4.06 31.67
CA PRO A 516 27.00 -4.36 33.08
C PRO A 516 25.52 -4.44 33.46
N ARG A 517 24.61 -4.02 32.57
CA ARG A 517 23.16 -3.96 32.81
C ARG A 517 22.44 -5.09 32.09
N SER A 518 21.27 -5.45 32.62
CA SER A 518 20.44 -6.52 32.07
C SER A 518 19.86 -6.16 30.69
N PRO A 519 19.41 -7.16 29.90
CA PRO A 519 18.76 -6.91 28.60
C PRO A 519 17.50 -6.02 28.65
N PHE A 520 16.87 -5.87 29.83
CA PHE A 520 15.68 -5.03 30.00
C PHE A 520 16.01 -3.55 30.31
N VAL A 521 17.23 -3.27 30.76
CA VAL A 521 17.67 -1.93 31.17
C VAL A 521 18.73 -1.39 30.20
N THR A 522 19.78 -2.18 29.94
CA THR A 522 20.90 -1.94 28.99
C THR A 522 21.70 -0.65 29.24
N SER A 523 22.91 -0.60 28.67
CA SER A 523 23.78 0.58 28.71
C SER A 523 23.90 1.32 27.39
N GLY A 524 23.26 0.84 26.33
CA GLY A 524 23.40 1.43 25.00
C GLY A 524 22.11 1.67 24.25
N LEU A 525 22.27 2.32 23.10
CA LEU A 525 21.24 2.57 22.09
C LEU A 525 21.69 2.01 20.75
N ARG A 526 20.77 1.41 20.01
CA ARG A 526 20.97 1.02 18.62
C ARG A 526 20.19 1.96 17.71
N ILE A 527 20.93 2.65 16.84
CA ILE A 527 20.45 3.73 15.98
C ILE A 527 20.74 3.35 14.53
N GLY A 528 19.77 3.50 13.63
CA GLY A 528 19.98 3.28 12.20
C GLY A 528 19.36 4.34 11.32
N THR A 529 19.87 4.47 10.10
CA THR A 529 19.60 5.61 9.22
C THR A 529 18.70 5.28 8.03
N ALA A 530 18.28 4.02 7.87
CA ALA A 530 17.57 3.57 6.67
C ALA A 530 16.24 4.32 6.43
N ALA A 531 15.43 4.50 7.48
CA ALA A 531 14.13 5.17 7.38
C ALA A 531 14.25 6.67 7.10
N VAL A 532 15.08 7.39 7.86
CA VAL A 532 15.33 8.84 7.64
C VAL A 532 15.97 9.11 6.27
N THR A 533 16.81 8.21 5.77
CA THR A 533 17.36 8.31 4.42
C THR A 533 16.27 8.12 3.36
N THR A 534 15.34 7.18 3.57
CA THR A 534 14.18 7.03 2.67
C THR A 534 13.30 8.28 2.64
N ALA A 535 13.12 8.94 3.79
CA ALA A 535 12.37 10.18 3.91
C ALA A 535 13.06 11.38 3.20
N GLY A 536 14.33 11.24 2.81
CA GLY A 536 15.08 12.23 2.05
C GLY A 536 16.14 13.00 2.83
N MET A 537 16.39 12.65 4.10
CA MET A 537 17.41 13.31 4.92
C MET A 537 18.83 12.95 4.46
N GLY A 538 19.74 13.93 4.48
CA GLY A 538 21.16 13.78 4.16
C GLY A 538 22.07 13.97 5.38
N GLU A 539 23.38 14.11 5.14
CA GLU A 539 24.39 14.21 6.19
C GLU A 539 24.23 15.44 7.08
N ALA A 540 23.70 16.55 6.52
CA ALA A 540 23.45 17.78 7.27
C ALA A 540 22.38 17.56 8.35
N GLU A 541 21.27 16.90 7.98
CA GLU A 541 20.21 16.55 8.92
C GLU A 541 20.71 15.56 9.98
N MET A 542 21.66 14.67 9.66
CA MET A 542 22.24 13.77 10.68
C MET A 542 22.96 14.51 11.79
N ALA A 543 23.59 15.65 11.49
CA ALA A 543 24.19 16.51 12.53
C ALA A 543 23.12 17.16 13.42
N GLU A 544 22.02 17.62 12.82
CA GLU A 544 20.87 18.16 13.57
C GLU A 544 20.22 17.09 14.46
N VAL A 545 20.02 15.87 13.93
CA VAL A 545 19.50 14.73 14.71
C VAL A 545 20.39 14.42 15.91
N ALA A 546 21.72 14.40 15.75
CA ALA A 546 22.63 14.18 16.87
C ALA A 546 22.52 15.27 17.95
N LEU A 547 22.38 16.54 17.54
CA LEU A 547 22.16 17.67 18.46
C LEU A 547 20.85 17.51 19.25
N LEU A 548 19.75 17.15 18.57
CA LEU A 548 18.44 16.92 19.22
C LEU A 548 18.51 15.77 20.23
N ILE A 549 19.20 14.67 19.90
CA ILE A 549 19.44 13.55 20.83
C ILE A 549 20.21 14.03 22.06
N GLY A 550 21.31 14.76 21.86
CA GLY A 550 22.12 15.31 22.95
C GLY A 550 21.32 16.27 23.84
N HIS A 551 20.53 17.17 23.24
CA HIS A 551 19.69 18.13 23.95
C HIS A 551 18.62 17.44 24.81
N ALA A 552 17.87 16.51 24.23
CA ALA A 552 16.83 15.76 24.95
C ALA A 552 17.41 15.03 26.17
N LEU A 553 18.55 14.36 26.01
CA LEU A 553 19.15 13.57 27.08
C LEU A 553 19.79 14.43 28.18
N ARG A 554 20.45 15.55 27.85
CA ARG A 554 21.02 16.47 28.87
C ARG A 554 19.93 17.17 29.68
N ARG A 555 18.84 17.59 29.02
CA ARG A 555 17.77 18.41 29.62
C ARG A 555 16.55 17.60 30.06
N ARG A 556 16.66 16.26 30.14
CA ARG A 556 15.55 15.34 30.43
C ARG A 556 14.80 15.57 31.75
N GLY A 557 15.41 16.27 32.70
CA GLY A 557 14.81 16.64 33.99
C GLY A 557 14.21 18.04 34.04
N GLU A 558 14.36 18.83 32.98
CA GLU A 558 13.87 20.21 32.90
C GLU A 558 12.42 20.24 32.38
N SER A 559 11.58 21.06 33.01
CA SER A 559 10.19 21.24 32.58
C SER A 559 10.13 21.90 31.19
N GLY A 560 9.37 21.32 30.26
CA GLY A 560 9.18 21.84 28.90
C GLY A 560 10.29 21.51 27.90
N ALA A 561 11.48 21.08 28.34
CA ALA A 561 12.61 20.87 27.43
C ALA A 561 12.38 19.76 26.38
N LEU A 562 11.64 18.70 26.73
CA LEU A 562 11.32 17.64 25.76
C LEU A 562 10.26 18.07 24.74
N ASP A 563 9.36 18.98 25.12
CA ASP A 563 8.36 19.54 24.21
C ASP A 563 9.05 20.45 23.18
N GLU A 564 10.03 21.26 23.61
CA GLU A 564 10.88 22.06 22.72
C GLU A 564 11.62 21.18 21.69
N VAL A 565 12.20 20.06 22.14
CA VAL A 565 12.87 19.12 21.21
C VAL A 565 11.85 18.48 20.28
N ARG A 566 10.67 18.10 20.78
CA ARG A 566 9.62 17.51 19.96
C ARG A 566 9.14 18.44 18.86
N ASP A 567 8.98 19.73 19.16
CA ASP A 567 8.61 20.74 18.16
C ASP A 567 9.70 20.94 17.11
N ALA A 568 10.97 20.92 17.52
CA ALA A 568 12.10 20.97 16.60
C ALA A 568 12.16 19.72 15.70
N VAL A 569 11.91 18.54 16.27
CA VAL A 569 11.81 17.28 15.52
C VAL A 569 10.67 17.32 14.51
N ALA A 570 9.47 17.76 14.91
CA ALA A 570 8.35 17.91 14.01
C ALA A 570 8.64 18.91 12.88
N THR A 571 9.32 20.01 13.20
CA THR A 571 9.78 21.00 12.21
C THR A 571 10.75 20.38 11.21
N LEU A 572 11.70 19.57 11.67
CA LEU A 572 12.63 18.86 10.81
C LEU A 572 11.89 17.86 9.91
N CYS A 573 11.04 17.00 10.49
CA CYS A 573 10.27 16.00 9.74
C CYS A 573 9.30 16.62 8.72
N SER A 574 8.78 17.83 8.97
CA SER A 574 7.88 18.52 8.02
C SER A 574 8.54 18.80 6.64
N LYS A 575 9.88 18.83 6.58
CA LYS A 575 10.65 18.98 5.33
C LYS A 575 10.86 17.65 4.59
N PHE A 576 10.59 16.52 5.24
CA PHE A 576 10.96 15.16 4.80
C PHE A 576 9.83 14.17 5.06
N THR A 577 8.61 14.47 4.60
CA THR A 577 7.44 13.61 4.84
C THR A 577 7.51 12.35 3.95
N PRO A 578 7.59 11.13 4.53
CA PRO A 578 7.71 9.90 3.73
C PRO A 578 6.43 9.55 2.96
N TYR A 579 5.26 9.93 3.47
CA TYR A 579 3.96 9.64 2.85
C TYR A 579 3.07 10.89 2.74
N PRO A 580 3.41 11.87 1.89
CA PRO A 580 2.68 13.14 1.80
C PRO A 580 1.25 12.98 1.24
N HIS A 581 0.93 11.85 0.61
CA HIS A 581 -0.37 11.58 -0.03
C HIS A 581 -1.27 10.63 0.76
N LEU A 582 -0.80 10.05 1.87
CA LEU A 582 -1.58 9.12 2.69
C LEU A 582 -2.30 9.79 3.87
N THR A 583 -2.18 11.10 3.99
CA THR A 583 -2.75 11.91 5.10
C THR A 583 -4.23 12.26 4.90
N GLN A 584 -4.85 11.90 3.78
CA GLN A 584 -6.29 12.11 3.53
C GLN A 584 -6.90 10.86 2.88
N ARG A 585 -7.86 10.26 3.56
CA ARG A 585 -8.90 9.43 2.93
C ARG A 585 -10.17 10.26 2.82
#